data_AF-V6TFG6-F1
#
_entry.id   AF-V6TFG6-F1
#
_cell.length_a   1.000
_cell.length_b   1.000
_cell.length_c   1.000
_cell.angle_alpha   90.00
_cell.angle_beta   90.00
_cell.angle_gamma   90.00
#
_symmetry.space_group_name_H-M   'P 1'
#
loop_
_entity.id
_entity.type
_entity.pdbx_description
1 polymer ?
#
loop_
_entity_poly.entity_id
_entity_poly.type
_entity_poly.pdbx_seq_one_letter_code
_entity_poly.pdbx_strand_id
1 'polypeptide(L)'
;MHPSTECTILGGWCDIPVKNLERRILKALKHYLKEHKQPGVKKVFACSSKCVCGQLIRVLYASSNGTCHQAVIHDDIDRLYVRSIEEHSPA
;
A
#
# COMPACT_ATOMS: atom_id res chain seq x y z
N MET A 1 28.41 15.28 12.89
CA MET A 1 27.02 14.91 12.57
C MET A 1 26.90 13.41 12.74
N HIS A 2 26.22 12.95 13.79
CA HIS A 2 25.92 11.53 13.93
C HIS A 2 24.87 11.16 12.88
N PRO A 3 25.08 10.11 12.06
CA PRO A 3 23.96 9.52 11.36
C PRO A 3 23.01 9.00 12.44
N SER A 4 21.80 9.54 12.52
CA SER A 4 20.73 8.91 13.27
C SER A 4 20.57 7.53 12.67
N THR A 5 21.02 6.49 13.38
CA THR A 5 20.82 5.11 12.98
C THR A 5 19.32 4.87 13.00
N GLU A 6 18.65 5.08 11.87
CA GLU A 6 17.25 4.70 11.70
C GLU A 6 17.18 3.19 11.90
N CYS A 7 16.69 2.79 13.07
CA CYS A 7 16.47 1.41 13.41
C CYS A 7 15.38 0.87 12.47
N THR A 8 15.79 0.10 11.46
CA THR A 8 14.85 -0.62 10.61
C THR A 8 14.37 -1.83 11.39
N ILE A 9 13.17 -1.75 11.96
CA ILE A 9 12.53 -2.90 12.62
C ILE A 9 12.12 -3.89 11.52
N LEU A 10 12.89 -4.97 11.37
CA LEU A 10 12.55 -6.05 10.45
C LEU A 10 11.21 -6.67 10.86
N GLY A 11 10.25 -6.68 9.93
CA GLY A 11 8.94 -7.31 10.12
C GLY A 11 7.83 -6.41 10.69
N GLY A 12 8.15 -5.21 11.18
CA GLY A 12 7.17 -4.23 11.64
C GLY A 12 6.52 -3.45 10.48
N TRP A 13 5.29 -2.97 10.69
CA TRP A 13 4.70 -1.97 9.81
C TRP A 13 5.10 -0.57 10.29
N CYS A 14 5.52 0.29 9.37
CA CYS A 14 5.89 1.67 9.62
C CYS A 14 5.03 2.57 8.74
N ASP A 15 4.44 3.61 9.31
CA ASP A 15 3.62 4.57 8.57
C ASP A 15 4.46 5.32 7.54
N ILE A 16 3.88 5.51 6.35
CA ILE A 16 4.46 6.31 5.27
C ILE A 16 3.50 7.47 4.98
N PRO A 17 3.99 8.73 4.95
CA PRO A 17 3.18 9.84 4.48
C PRO A 17 2.61 9.56 3.08
N VAL A 18 1.30 9.72 2.89
CA VAL A 18 0.64 9.41 1.60
C VAL A 18 1.27 10.18 0.42
N LYS A 19 1.78 11.40 0.67
CA LYS A 19 2.51 12.19 -0.34
C LYS A 19 3.80 11.54 -0.84
N ASN A 20 4.37 10.62 -0.07
CA ASN A 20 5.57 9.85 -0.39
C ASN A 20 5.21 8.49 -1.03
N LEU A 21 3.92 8.16 -1.20
CA LEU A 21 3.51 6.95 -1.89
C LEU A 21 3.97 7.00 -3.34
N GLU A 22 4.79 6.04 -3.73
CA GLU A 22 5.33 6.00 -5.08
C GLU A 22 4.23 5.82 -6.13
N ARG A 23 4.34 6.58 -7.24
CA ARG A 23 3.37 6.55 -8.33
C ARG A 23 3.18 5.16 -8.95
N ARG A 24 4.23 4.32 -8.96
CA ARG A 24 4.17 2.94 -9.48
C ARG A 24 3.26 2.04 -8.65
N ILE A 25 3.24 2.21 -7.33
CA ILE A 25 2.38 1.46 -6.41
C ILE A 25 0.91 1.75 -6.72
N LEU A 26 0.56 3.03 -6.86
CA LEU A 26 -0.82 3.43 -7.19
C LEU A 26 -1.23 2.97 -8.60
N LYS A 27 -0.30 2.95 -9.57
CA LYS A 27 -0.56 2.41 -10.91
C LYS A 27 -0.85 0.90 -10.86
N ALA A 28 -0.06 0.13 -10.12
CA ALA A 28 -0.26 -1.31 -9.96
C ALA A 28 -1.63 -1.62 -9.34
N LEU A 29 -1.99 -0.91 -8.28
CA LEU A 29 -3.31 -1.06 -7.64
C LEU A 29 -4.46 -0.73 -8.61
N LYS A 30 -4.38 0.39 -9.33
CA LYS A 30 -5.41 0.78 -10.31
C LYS A 30 -5.54 -0.23 -11.46
N HIS A 31 -4.42 -0.78 -11.92
CA HIS A 31 -4.41 -1.80 -12.96
C HIS A 31 -5.11 -3.08 -12.49
N TYR A 32 -4.72 -3.60 -11.33
CA TYR A 32 -5.36 -4.76 -10.71
C TYR A 32 -6.88 -4.58 -10.56
N LEU A 33 -7.32 -3.45 -9.99
CA LEU A 33 -8.75 -3.18 -9.81
C LEU A 33 -9.51 -3.19 -11.14
N LYS A 34 -8.90 -2.65 -12.21
CA LYS A 34 -9.49 -2.66 -13.56
C LYS A 34 -9.61 -4.08 -14.11
N GLU A 35 -8.57 -4.90 -13.99
CA GLU A 35 -8.57 -6.29 -14.48
C GLU A 35 -9.61 -7.15 -13.75
N HIS A 36 -9.76 -6.93 -12.44
CA HIS A 36 -10.71 -7.66 -11.60
C HIS A 36 -12.12 -7.04 -11.56
N LYS A 37 -12.40 -6.03 -12.40
CA LYS A 37 -13.70 -5.30 -12.45
C LYS A 37 -14.14 -4.76 -11.08
N GLN A 38 -13.20 -4.37 -10.23
CA GLN A 38 -13.43 -3.80 -8.92
C GLN A 38 -13.59 -2.27 -9.00
N PRO A 39 -14.31 -1.63 -8.05
CA PRO A 39 -14.39 -0.18 -7.95
C PRO A 39 -12.99 0.47 -7.84
N GLY A 40 -12.78 1.55 -8.60
CA GLY A 40 -11.50 2.26 -8.62
C GLY A 40 -11.18 3.01 -7.32
N VAL A 41 -9.93 3.43 -7.16
CA VAL A 41 -9.49 4.26 -6.02
C VAL A 41 -10.01 5.69 -6.17
N LYS A 42 -10.82 6.17 -5.21
CA LYS A 42 -11.28 7.57 -5.13
C LYS A 42 -10.33 8.43 -4.30
N LYS A 43 -9.93 7.96 -3.12
CA LYS A 43 -9.04 8.69 -2.19
C LYS A 43 -8.21 7.72 -1.38
N VAL A 44 -6.92 8.01 -1.22
CA VAL A 44 -6.03 7.29 -0.29
C VAL A 44 -6.00 8.04 1.05
N PHE A 45 -6.14 7.31 2.15
CA PHE A 45 -6.17 7.86 3.50
C PHE A 45 -4.85 7.70 4.23
N ALA A 46 -4.29 6.49 4.18
CA ALA A 46 -3.06 6.15 4.88
C ALA A 46 -2.26 5.12 4.08
N CYS A 47 -0.95 5.13 4.30
CA CYS A 47 -0.05 4.14 3.75
C CYS A 47 0.93 3.71 4.83
N SER A 48 1.35 2.45 4.81
CA SER A 48 2.43 1.95 5.64
C SER A 48 3.26 0.96 4.86
N SER A 49 4.50 0.74 5.28
CA SER A 49 5.35 -0.30 4.70
C SER A 49 5.90 -1.24 5.74
N LYS A 50 6.27 -2.43 5.28
CA LYS A 50 6.96 -3.44 6.06
C LYS A 50 8.11 -3.98 5.23
N CYS A 51 9.31 -3.95 5.79
CA CYS A 51 10.49 -4.53 5.15
C CYS A 51 10.40 -6.07 5.16
N VAL A 52 10.59 -6.69 3.99
CA VAL A 52 10.65 -8.15 3.78
C VAL A 52 11.75 -8.44 2.73
N CYS A 53 11.72 -9.58 2.04
CA CYS A 53 12.42 -9.69 0.76
C CYS A 53 11.73 -8.75 -0.24
N GLY A 54 12.29 -7.55 -0.42
CA GLY A 54 11.61 -6.40 -1.02
C GLY A 54 10.82 -5.58 0.03
N GLN A 55 9.67 -5.05 -0.37
CA GLN A 55 8.83 -4.21 0.48
C GLN A 55 7.35 -4.59 0.34
N LEU A 56 6.65 -4.70 1.47
CA LEU A 56 5.18 -4.69 1.47
C LEU A 56 4.71 -3.26 1.70
N ILE A 57 3.79 -2.79 0.87
CA ILE A 57 3.11 -1.51 1.02
C ILE A 57 1.63 -1.80 1.28
N ARG A 58 1.11 -1.26 2.37
CA ARG A 58 -0.31 -1.28 2.71
C ARG A 58 -0.92 0.07 2.38
N VAL A 59 -2.04 0.07 1.69
CA VAL A 59 -2.75 1.28 1.25
C VAL A 59 -4.19 1.19 1.74
N LEU A 60 -4.58 2.12 2.61
CA LEU A 60 -5.97 2.32 3.03
C LEU A 60 -6.60 3.37 2.11
N TYR A 61 -7.70 3.02 1.44
CA TYR A 61 -8.36 3.89 0.46
C TYR A 61 -9.88 3.76 0.47
N ALA A 62 -10.58 4.83 0.07
CA ALA A 62 -11.97 4.77 -0.32
C ALA A 62 -12.06 4.47 -1.81
N SER A 63 -12.91 3.51 -2.18
CA SER A 63 -13.22 3.21 -3.56
C SER A 63 -14.33 4.11 -4.10
N SER A 64 -14.58 4.08 -5.41
CA SER A 64 -15.54 4.96 -6.09
C SER A 64 -16.99 4.79 -5.60
N ASN A 65 -17.36 3.64 -5.05
CA ASN A 65 -18.70 3.38 -4.49
C ASN A 65 -18.83 3.82 -3.02
N GLY A 66 -17.77 4.34 -2.40
CA GLY A 66 -17.77 4.81 -1.02
C GLY A 66 -17.27 3.80 0.01
N THR A 67 -17.03 2.55 -0.37
CA THR A 67 -16.50 1.52 0.53
C THR A 67 -15.02 1.76 0.83
N CYS A 68 -14.61 1.54 2.08
CA CYS A 68 -13.21 1.61 2.49
C CYS A 68 -12.55 0.25 2.30
N HIS A 69 -11.32 0.25 1.79
CA HIS A 69 -10.55 -0.97 1.55
C HIS A 69 -9.11 -0.80 2.00
N GLN A 70 -8.50 -1.91 2.38
CA GLN A 70 -7.08 -2.03 2.63
C GLN A 70 -6.48 -2.95 1.56
N ALA A 71 -5.60 -2.42 0.72
CA ALA A 71 -4.80 -3.21 -0.21
C ALA A 71 -3.41 -3.48 0.37
N VAL A 72 -2.89 -4.69 0.17
CA VAL A 72 -1.48 -5.03 0.40
C VAL A 72 -0.82 -5.27 -0.96
N ILE A 73 0.26 -4.56 -1.20
CA ILE A 73 1.01 -4.57 -2.46
C ILE A 73 2.42 -5.02 -2.11
N HIS A 74 2.96 -5.98 -2.86
CA HIS A 74 4.33 -6.45 -2.71
C HIS A 74 5.17 -5.89 -3.85
N ASP A 75 6.14 -5.07 -3.47
CA ASP A 75 7.24 -4.62 -4.30
C ASP A 75 8.45 -5.51 -4.05
N ASP A 76 8.51 -6.64 -4.76
CA ASP A 76 9.63 -7.56 -4.74
C ASP A 76 10.73 -7.08 -5.72
N ILE A 77 11.94 -7.59 -5.59
CA ILE A 77 13.11 -7.19 -6.38
C ILE A 77 12.82 -7.24 -7.89
N ASP A 78 12.05 -8.24 -8.32
CA ASP A 78 11.77 -8.49 -9.74
C ASP A 78 10.33 -8.10 -10.15
N ARG A 79 9.42 -7.85 -9.20
CA ARG A 79 7.98 -7.79 -9.48
C ARG A 79 7.23 -6.88 -8.52
N LEU A 80 6.28 -6.13 -9.07
CA LEU A 80 5.32 -5.33 -8.30
C LEU A 80 3.89 -5.85 -8.53
N TYR A 81 3.22 -6.30 -7.48
CA TYR A 81 1.87 -6.89 -7.59
C TYR A 81 1.01 -6.70 -6.34
N VAL A 82 -0.32 -6.76 -6.53
CA VAL A 82 -1.29 -6.72 -5.42
C VAL A 82 -1.41 -8.11 -4.81
N ARG A 83 -1.18 -8.24 -3.50
CA ARG A 83 -1.31 -9.50 -2.75
C ARG A 83 -2.73 -9.75 -2.27
N SER A 84 -3.36 -8.74 -1.69
CA SER A 84 -4.72 -8.85 -1.16
C SER A 84 -5.41 -7.50 -1.14
N ILE A 85 -6.74 -7.54 -1.16
CA ILE A 85 -7.61 -6.40 -0.90
C ILE A 85 -8.71 -6.89 0.04
N GLU A 86 -8.85 -6.21 1.16
CA GLU A 86 -9.86 -6.49 2.18
C GLU A 86 -10.76 -5.25 2.33
N GLU A 87 -12.07 -5.46 2.49
CA GLU A 87 -12.95 -4.39 2.94
C GLU A 87 -12.57 -4.00 4.37
N HIS A 88 -12.42 -2.70 4.59
CA HIS A 88 -12.02 -2.15 5.87
C HIS A 88 -13.24 -1.51 6.53
N SER A 89 -13.86 -2.24 7.46
CA SER A 89 -14.84 -1.70 8.38
C SER A 89 -14.12 -1.08 9.57
N PRO A 90 -14.40 0.18 9.95
CA PRO A 90 -13.97 0.68 11.25
C PRO A 90 -14.61 -0.19 12.34
N ALA A 91 -13.77 -0.70 13.25
CA ALA A 91 -14.21 -1.46 14.42
C ALA A 91 -14.93 -0.57 15.44
#